data_AF-A0A1B6L6G4-F1
#
_entry.id   AF-A0A1B6L6G4-F1
#
_cell.length_a   1.000
_cell.length_b   1.000
_cell.length_c   1.000
_cell.angle_alpha   90.00
_cell.angle_beta   90.00
_cell.angle_gamma   90.00
#
_symmetry.space_group_name_H-M   'P 1'
#
loop_
_entity.id
_entity.type
_entity.pdbx_description
1 polymer ?
#
loop_
_entity_poly.entity_id
_entity_poly.type
_entity_poly.pdbx_seq_one_letter_code
_entity_poly.pdbx_strand_id
1 'polypeptide(L)'
;LLLKFLYNVGNLTGIPNDVIKKLVRRQNDRTMGFFIEQLKGEKWNMIKEFQRGNINEEIMFDEFSKGYVNLWHFSSPPVQKKPGKQPKKGQLNWYTDKLRKIREQIMALHSVYKHVSKINYENVKIAYKAYLNCKRVYNYELKLAKRLAFENYIEKAPSRCKATWEVISSISTKPVDLDVDNLNNYFIDSVHELGSK
;
A
#
# COMPACT_ATOMS: atom_id res chain seq x y z
N LEU A 1 -16.62 -10.51 -27.02
CA LEU A 1 -15.59 -11.39 -27.63
C LEU A 1 -14.43 -11.69 -26.68
N LEU A 2 -13.74 -10.69 -26.11
CA LEU A 2 -12.67 -10.88 -25.09
C LEU A 2 -13.08 -11.71 -23.85
N LEU A 3 -14.28 -11.50 -23.31
CA LEU A 3 -14.82 -12.30 -22.20
C LEU A 3 -15.12 -13.76 -22.58
N LYS A 4 -15.50 -14.02 -23.84
CA LYS A 4 -15.73 -15.38 -24.38
C LYS A 4 -14.40 -16.11 -24.62
N PHE A 5 -13.36 -15.37 -25.03
CA PHE A 5 -12.01 -15.90 -25.22
C PHE A 5 -11.37 -16.32 -23.89
N LEU A 6 -11.52 -15.50 -22.84
CA LEU A 6 -11.05 -15.85 -21.49
C LEU A 6 -11.79 -17.04 -20.88
N TYR A 7 -13.09 -17.20 -21.19
CA TYR A 7 -13.89 -18.34 -20.73
C TYR A 7 -13.45 -19.66 -21.40
N ASN A 8 -13.13 -19.64 -22.70
CA ASN A 8 -12.68 -20.84 -23.43
C ASN A 8 -11.27 -21.32 -23.05
N VAL A 9 -10.37 -20.43 -22.63
CA VAL A 9 -9.02 -20.84 -22.17
C VAL A 9 -9.07 -21.58 -20.83
N GLY A 10 -10.06 -21.31 -19.97
CA GLY A 10 -10.24 -22.01 -18.70
C GLY A 10 -10.55 -23.51 -18.86
N ASN A 11 -11.31 -23.89 -19.89
CA ASN A 11 -11.69 -25.29 -20.15
C ASN A 11 -10.55 -26.14 -20.72
N LEU A 12 -9.48 -25.54 -21.26
CA LEU A 12 -8.35 -26.28 -21.86
C LEU A 12 -7.34 -26.82 -20.83
N THR A 13 -7.44 -26.44 -19.56
CA THR A 13 -6.43 -26.78 -18.54
C THR A 13 -6.92 -27.75 -17.46
N GLY A 14 -8.18 -28.18 -17.50
CA GLY A 14 -8.74 -29.15 -16.53
C GLY A 14 -8.74 -28.68 -15.08
N ILE A 15 -8.53 -27.38 -14.82
CA ILE A 15 -8.44 -26.83 -13.47
C ILE A 15 -9.86 -26.62 -12.90
N PRO A 16 -10.19 -27.19 -11.72
CA PRO A 16 -11.51 -27.02 -11.10
C PRO A 16 -11.86 -25.54 -10.88
N ASN A 17 -13.10 -25.16 -11.21
CA ASN A 17 -13.62 -23.78 -11.16
C ASN A 17 -13.42 -23.06 -9.80
N ASP A 18 -13.32 -23.80 -8.69
CA ASP A 18 -13.08 -23.21 -7.36
C ASP A 18 -11.64 -22.69 -7.16
N VAL A 19 -10.67 -23.17 -7.93
CA VAL A 19 -9.28 -22.67 -7.90
C VAL A 19 -9.15 -21.36 -8.68
N ILE A 20 -9.94 -21.18 -9.73
CA ILE A 20 -9.92 -20.00 -10.62
C ILE A 20 -10.30 -18.71 -9.86
N LYS A 21 -11.14 -18.80 -8.81
CA LYS A 21 -11.53 -17.64 -7.97
C LYS A 21 -10.38 -17.02 -7.17
N LYS A 22 -9.19 -17.62 -7.11
CA LYS A 22 -8.06 -17.16 -6.26
C LYS A 22 -6.84 -16.64 -7.03
N LEU A 23 -6.78 -16.78 -8.34
CA LEU A 23 -5.63 -16.37 -9.15
C LEU A 23 -5.92 -15.03 -9.82
N VAL A 24 -5.07 -14.03 -9.57
CA VAL A 24 -5.19 -12.70 -10.17
C VAL A 24 -3.84 -12.31 -10.76
N ARG A 25 -3.83 -11.74 -11.96
CA ARG A 25 -2.63 -11.13 -12.54
C ARG A 25 -2.49 -9.72 -12.00
N ARG A 26 -1.37 -9.40 -11.37
CA ARG A 26 -1.07 -8.05 -10.88
C ARG A 26 -0.10 -7.39 -11.85
N GLN A 27 -0.54 -6.31 -12.48
CA GLN A 27 0.33 -5.48 -13.31
C GLN A 27 0.89 -4.32 -12.49
N ASN A 28 2.20 -4.14 -12.55
CA ASN A 28 2.90 -2.96 -12.05
C ASN A 28 3.94 -2.52 -13.09
N ASP A 29 4.55 -1.35 -12.88
CA ASP A 29 5.47 -0.76 -13.87
C ASP A 29 6.64 -1.69 -14.22
N ARG A 30 7.08 -2.53 -13.27
CA ARG A 30 8.17 -3.50 -13.48
C ARG A 30 7.73 -4.67 -14.37
N THR A 31 6.57 -5.27 -14.11
CA THR A 31 6.05 -6.38 -14.94
C THR A 31 5.70 -5.90 -16.34
N MET A 32 5.21 -4.66 -16.46
CA MET A 32 4.96 -4.03 -17.75
C MET A 32 6.25 -3.72 -18.50
N GLY A 33 7.27 -3.19 -17.82
CA GLY A 33 8.60 -2.96 -18.40
C GLY A 33 9.22 -4.24 -18.95
N PHE A 34 9.15 -5.33 -18.18
CA PHE A 34 9.63 -6.64 -18.62
C PHE A 34 8.86 -7.18 -19.84
N PHE A 35 7.53 -7.04 -19.87
CA PHE A 35 6.72 -7.43 -21.02
C PHE A 35 7.11 -6.65 -22.29
N ILE A 36 7.36 -5.35 -22.17
CA ILE A 36 7.80 -4.50 -23.29
C ILE A 36 9.17 -4.96 -23.82
N GLU A 37 10.11 -5.31 -22.94
CA GLU A 37 11.42 -5.83 -23.36
C GLU A 37 11.29 -7.15 -24.11
N GLN A 38 10.43 -8.07 -23.64
CA GLN A 38 10.19 -9.34 -24.33
C GLN A 38 9.53 -9.13 -25.71
N LEU A 39 8.54 -8.23 -25.80
CA LEU A 39 7.90 -7.88 -27.08
C LEU A 39 8.89 -7.32 -28.11
N LYS A 40 9.86 -6.50 -27.66
CA LYS A 40 10.91 -5.95 -28.53
C LYS A 40 11.91 -7.01 -29.01
N GLY A 41 12.16 -8.03 -28.20
CA GLY A 41 13.08 -9.11 -28.51
C GLY A 41 12.48 -10.25 -29.35
N GLU A 42 11.15 -10.32 -29.44
CA GLU A 42 10.45 -11.40 -30.13
C GLU A 42 10.65 -11.36 -31.64
N LYS A 43 10.93 -12.53 -32.23
CA LYS A 43 11.09 -12.68 -33.68
C LYS A 43 9.76 -13.07 -34.31
N TRP A 44 9.04 -12.06 -34.81
CA TRP A 44 7.75 -12.19 -35.50
C TRP A 44 7.90 -12.81 -36.90
N ASN A 45 8.31 -14.08 -36.97
CA ASN A 45 8.58 -14.80 -38.23
C ASN A 45 7.35 -14.90 -39.15
N MET A 46 6.14 -14.91 -38.57
CA MET A 46 4.88 -14.90 -39.33
C MET A 46 4.77 -13.70 -40.30
N ILE A 47 5.39 -12.56 -39.96
CA ILE A 47 5.40 -11.38 -40.86
C ILE A 47 6.17 -11.69 -42.13
N LYS A 48 7.29 -12.42 -42.03
CA LYS A 48 8.11 -12.80 -43.20
C LYS A 48 7.41 -13.85 -44.04
N GLU A 49 6.74 -14.81 -43.41
CA GLU A 49 5.98 -15.85 -44.11
C GLU A 49 4.74 -15.27 -44.83
N PHE A 50 4.10 -14.26 -44.25
CA PHE A 50 3.02 -13.51 -44.90
C PHE A 50 3.53 -12.73 -46.12
N GLN A 51 4.66 -12.02 -45.99
CA GLN A 51 5.28 -11.28 -47.10
C GLN A 51 5.72 -12.19 -48.26
N ARG A 52 6.02 -13.46 -47.98
CA ARG A 52 6.34 -14.49 -48.98
C ARG A 52 5.12 -15.11 -49.65
N GLY A 53 3.91 -14.80 -49.16
CA GLY A 53 2.66 -15.40 -49.64
C GLY A 53 2.43 -16.84 -49.15
N ASN A 54 3.20 -17.30 -48.15
CA ASN A 54 3.10 -18.68 -47.63
C ASN A 54 1.93 -18.85 -46.67
N ILE A 55 1.46 -17.77 -46.05
CA ILE A 55 0.31 -17.75 -45.14
C ILE A 55 -0.63 -16.60 -45.53
N ASN A 56 -1.91 -16.76 -45.22
CA ASN A 56 -2.92 -15.72 -45.42
C ASN A 56 -3.03 -14.80 -44.18
N GLU A 57 -3.84 -13.75 -44.30
CA GLU A 57 -4.02 -12.74 -43.25
C GLU A 57 -4.59 -13.32 -41.95
N GLU A 58 -5.53 -14.27 -42.05
CA GLU A 58 -6.16 -14.91 -40.89
C GLU A 58 -5.14 -15.71 -40.09
N ILE A 59 -4.33 -16.55 -40.75
CA ILE A 59 -3.29 -17.36 -40.11
C ILE A 59 -2.22 -16.45 -39.49
N MET A 60 -1.83 -15.38 -40.18
CA MET A 60 -0.87 -14.39 -39.69
C MET A 60 -1.35 -13.71 -38.40
N PHE A 61 -2.60 -13.27 -38.37
CA PHE A 61 -3.20 -12.65 -37.19
C PHE A 61 -3.34 -13.62 -36.02
N ASP A 62 -3.68 -14.87 -36.28
CA ASP A 62 -3.78 -15.92 -35.28
C ASP A 62 -2.42 -16.25 -34.65
N GLU A 63 -1.38 -16.39 -35.47
CA GLU A 63 -0.02 -16.62 -34.99
C GLU A 63 0.52 -15.44 -34.19
N PHE A 64 0.28 -14.20 -34.64
CA PHE A 64 0.59 -13.00 -33.87
C PHE A 64 -0.13 -12.99 -32.51
N SER A 65 -1.44 -13.23 -32.52
CA SER A 65 -2.27 -13.22 -31.32
C SER A 65 -1.81 -14.28 -30.31
N LYS A 66 -1.48 -15.48 -30.79
CA LYS A 66 -0.91 -16.55 -29.96
C LYS A 66 0.43 -16.13 -29.35
N GLY A 67 1.36 -15.59 -30.15
CA GLY A 67 2.66 -15.11 -29.68
C GLY A 67 2.54 -14.01 -28.63
N TYR A 68 1.70 -13.01 -28.90
CA TYR A 68 1.43 -11.90 -27.98
C TYR A 68 0.86 -12.37 -26.64
N VAL A 69 -0.15 -13.24 -26.67
CA VAL A 69 -0.79 -13.78 -25.46
C VAL A 69 0.19 -14.64 -24.65
N ASN A 70 1.02 -15.43 -25.32
CA ASN A 70 2.05 -16.24 -24.67
C ASN A 70 3.08 -15.37 -23.95
N LEU A 71 3.59 -14.33 -24.60
CA LEU A 71 4.50 -13.36 -23.98
C LEU A 71 3.84 -12.67 -22.79
N TRP A 72 2.57 -12.27 -22.93
CA TRP A 72 1.81 -11.69 -21.84
C TRP A 72 1.67 -12.64 -20.65
N HIS A 73 1.41 -13.92 -20.91
CA HIS A 73 1.29 -14.94 -19.87
C HIS A 73 2.61 -15.21 -19.17
N PHE A 74 3.70 -15.22 -19.91
CA PHE A 74 5.06 -15.39 -19.38
C PHE A 74 5.48 -14.20 -18.52
N SER A 75 5.26 -12.96 -18.99
CA SER A 75 5.66 -11.75 -18.28
C SER A 75 4.74 -11.36 -17.12
N SER A 76 3.56 -11.98 -17.01
CA SER A 76 2.59 -11.68 -15.96
C SER A 76 1.94 -12.93 -15.38
N PRO A 77 2.70 -13.84 -14.75
CA PRO A 77 2.17 -15.09 -14.24
C PRO A 77 1.04 -14.83 -13.23
N PRO A 78 -0.03 -15.65 -13.25
CA PRO A 78 -1.12 -15.50 -12.29
C PRO A 78 -0.59 -15.75 -10.88
N VAL A 79 -0.77 -14.76 -10.00
CA VAL A 79 -0.37 -14.88 -8.61
C VAL A 79 -1.58 -15.19 -7.76
N GLN A 80 -1.37 -16.00 -6.71
CA GLN A 80 -2.41 -16.20 -5.71
C GLN A 80 -2.73 -14.84 -5.08
N LYS A 81 -4.01 -14.48 -5.11
CA LYS A 81 -4.52 -13.33 -4.36
C LYS A 81 -4.27 -13.64 -2.89
N LYS A 82 -3.21 -13.06 -2.32
CA LYS A 82 -3.01 -13.10 -0.87
C LYS A 82 -4.35 -12.69 -0.25
N PRO A 83 -4.93 -13.47 0.67
CA PRO A 83 -6.10 -13.01 1.40
C PRO A 83 -5.70 -11.66 1.97
N GLY A 84 -6.45 -10.61 1.60
CA GLY A 84 -6.24 -9.31 2.21
C GLY A 84 -6.21 -9.56 3.71
N LYS A 85 -5.21 -9.01 4.42
CA LYS A 85 -5.18 -9.12 5.89
C LYS A 85 -6.54 -8.62 6.36
N GLN A 86 -7.42 -9.55 6.70
CA GLN A 86 -8.64 -9.24 7.41
C GLN A 86 -8.14 -8.49 8.66
N PRO A 87 -8.67 -7.29 8.94
CA PRO A 87 -8.31 -6.61 10.17
C PRO A 87 -8.51 -7.62 11.29
N LYS A 88 -7.48 -7.83 12.13
CA LYS A 88 -7.58 -8.77 13.24
C LYS A 88 -8.86 -8.42 14.02
N LYS A 89 -9.73 -9.39 14.30
CA LYS A 89 -10.92 -9.19 15.13
C LYS A 89 -10.48 -8.47 16.41
N GLY A 90 -11.02 -7.27 16.67
CA GLY A 90 -10.63 -6.41 17.80
C GLY A 90 -9.61 -5.30 17.49
N GLN A 91 -9.08 -5.20 16.27
CA GLN A 91 -8.20 -4.09 15.90
C GLN A 91 -9.05 -2.86 15.55
N LEU A 92 -9.12 -1.92 16.49
CA LEU A 92 -9.86 -0.68 16.35
C LEU A 92 -9.38 0.10 15.11
N ASN A 93 -10.24 0.20 14.10
CA ASN A 93 -9.93 0.89 12.86
C ASN A 93 -10.16 2.40 13.01
N TRP A 94 -9.14 3.10 13.51
CA TRP A 94 -9.15 4.57 13.63
C TRP A 94 -8.74 5.29 12.34
N TYR A 95 -8.31 4.56 11.30
CA TYR A 95 -7.80 5.18 10.06
C TYR A 95 -8.95 5.48 9.10
N THR A 96 -9.17 6.76 8.82
CA THR A 96 -10.30 7.25 8.02
C THR A 96 -9.89 7.63 6.60
N ASP A 97 -10.87 7.67 5.69
CA ASP A 97 -10.67 8.17 4.33
C ASP A 97 -10.19 9.62 4.29
N LYS A 98 -10.59 10.44 5.28
CA LYS A 98 -10.06 11.81 5.46
C LYS A 98 -8.55 11.79 5.70
N LEU A 99 -8.08 10.95 6.62
CA LEU A 99 -6.64 10.79 6.89
C LEU A 99 -5.87 10.26 5.68
N ARG A 100 -6.48 9.38 4.89
CA ARG A 100 -5.90 8.91 3.62
C ARG A 100 -5.67 10.06 2.65
N LYS A 101 -6.69 10.89 2.42
CA LYS A 101 -6.58 12.06 1.52
C LYS A 101 -5.52 13.06 1.98
N ILE A 102 -5.46 13.36 3.28
CA ILE A 102 -4.44 14.27 3.82
C ILE A 102 -3.03 13.66 3.65
N ARG A 103 -2.87 12.34 3.87
CA ARG A 103 -1.59 11.66 3.64
C ARG A 103 -1.14 11.74 2.18
N GLU A 104 -2.06 11.56 1.24
CA GLU A 104 -1.78 11.71 -0.20
C GLU A 104 -1.31 13.14 -0.53
N GLN A 105 -1.97 14.16 0.04
CA GLN A 105 -1.57 15.56 -0.10
C GLN A 105 -0.17 15.83 0.48
N ILE A 106 0.17 15.26 1.64
CA ILE A 106 1.52 15.36 2.21
C ILE A 106 2.57 14.79 1.25
N MET A 107 2.30 13.61 0.66
CA MET A 107 3.23 12.98 -0.27
C MET A 107 3.42 13.82 -1.54
N ALA A 108 2.33 14.39 -2.07
CA ALA A 108 2.39 15.29 -3.21
C ALA A 108 3.22 16.55 -2.90
N LEU A 109 2.94 17.22 -1.78
CA LEU A 109 3.68 18.43 -1.37
C LEU A 109 5.15 18.15 -1.08
N HIS A 110 5.47 17.00 -0.49
CA HIS A 110 6.85 16.58 -0.27
C HIS A 110 7.57 16.30 -1.59
N SER A 111 6.90 15.70 -2.58
CA SER A 111 7.45 15.50 -3.92
C SER A 111 7.76 16.84 -4.59
N VAL A 112 6.82 17.80 -4.54
CA VAL A 112 7.01 19.16 -5.05
C VAL A 112 8.20 19.84 -4.37
N TYR A 113 8.26 19.84 -3.04
CA TYR A 113 9.39 20.39 -2.30
C TYR A 113 10.73 19.77 -2.74
N LYS A 114 10.80 18.43 -2.82
CA LYS A 114 12.01 17.70 -3.22
C LYS A 114 12.45 18.02 -4.64
N HIS A 115 11.51 18.31 -5.54
CA HIS A 115 11.81 18.70 -6.91
C HIS A 115 12.33 20.14 -6.97
N VAL A 116 11.62 21.08 -6.34
CA VAL A 116 11.96 22.51 -6.32
C VAL A 116 13.30 22.76 -5.60
N SER A 117 13.62 21.96 -4.57
CA SER A 117 14.89 22.05 -3.84
C SER A 117 16.11 21.64 -4.67
N LYS A 118 15.93 20.82 -5.71
CA LYS A 118 17.03 20.40 -6.61
C LYS A 118 17.33 21.42 -7.69
N ILE A 119 16.34 22.21 -8.08
CA ILE A 119 16.41 23.17 -9.20
C ILE A 119 16.77 24.58 -8.70
N ASN A 120 16.98 24.76 -7.38
CA ASN A 120 17.37 26.00 -6.72
C ASN A 120 16.44 27.18 -7.01
N TYR A 121 15.13 26.92 -6.96
CA TYR A 121 14.09 27.92 -7.23
C TYR A 121 13.79 28.78 -6.00
N GLU A 122 13.40 30.03 -6.21
CA GLU A 122 13.10 30.99 -5.13
C GLU A 122 11.91 30.54 -4.23
N ASN A 123 11.06 29.67 -4.76
CA ASN A 123 9.85 29.15 -4.11
C ASN A 123 10.08 27.95 -3.16
N VAL A 124 11.32 27.50 -2.93
CA VAL A 124 11.61 26.37 -2.00
C VAL A 124 11.01 26.60 -0.61
N LYS A 125 11.15 27.82 -0.08
CA LYS A 125 10.63 28.18 1.25
C LYS A 125 9.10 28.07 1.30
N ILE A 126 8.40 28.45 0.24
CA ILE A 126 6.94 28.39 0.13
C ILE A 126 6.48 26.93 0.09
N ALA A 127 7.08 26.10 -0.76
CA ALA A 127 6.77 24.68 -0.87
C ALA A 127 7.01 23.93 0.46
N TYR A 128 8.12 24.23 1.14
CA TYR A 128 8.42 23.63 2.44
C TYR A 128 7.42 24.04 3.53
N LYS A 129 7.03 25.33 3.59
CA LYS A 129 6.02 25.82 4.53
C LYS A 129 4.66 25.16 4.31
N ALA A 130 4.25 24.97 3.04
CA ALA A 130 3.01 24.28 2.69
C ALA A 130 3.03 22.81 3.14
N TYR A 131 4.12 22.08 2.89
CA TYR A 131 4.32 20.72 3.38
C TYR A 131 4.24 20.64 4.91
N LEU A 132 4.94 21.52 5.63
CA LEU A 132 4.94 21.53 7.10
C LEU A 132 3.56 21.82 7.68
N ASN A 133 2.80 22.75 7.07
CA ASN A 133 1.43 23.04 7.48
C ASN A 133 0.53 21.81 7.30
N CYS A 134 0.60 21.15 6.13
CA CYS A 134 -0.19 19.94 5.86
C CYS A 134 0.19 18.80 6.82
N LYS A 135 1.48 18.63 7.13
CA LYS A 135 1.96 17.66 8.12
C LYS A 135 1.44 17.94 9.54
N ARG A 136 1.37 19.22 9.95
CA ARG A 136 0.78 19.61 11.24
C ARG A 136 -0.70 19.26 11.30
N VAL A 137 -1.46 19.58 10.26
CA VAL A 137 -2.89 19.22 10.15
C VAL A 137 -3.08 17.71 10.24
N TYR A 138 -2.29 16.93 9.49
CA TYR A 138 -2.35 15.47 9.54
C TYR A 138 -2.08 14.93 10.94
N ASN A 139 -1.04 15.41 11.62
CA ASN A 139 -0.72 14.95 12.98
C ASN A 139 -1.85 15.26 13.98
N TYR A 140 -2.48 16.43 13.85
CA TYR A 140 -3.63 16.80 14.67
C TYR A 140 -4.81 15.86 14.40
N GLU A 141 -5.20 15.69 13.14
CA GLU A 141 -6.29 14.80 12.72
C GLU A 141 -6.03 13.34 13.10
N LEU A 142 -4.77 12.90 13.05
CA LEU A 142 -4.36 11.56 13.43
C LEU A 142 -4.58 11.31 14.93
N LYS A 143 -4.22 12.28 15.77
CA LYS A 143 -4.45 12.22 17.22
C LYS A 143 -5.95 12.24 17.53
N LEU A 144 -6.69 13.12 16.86
CA LEU A 144 -8.14 13.23 17.04
C LEU A 144 -8.87 11.94 16.65
N ALA A 145 -8.57 11.37 15.48
CA ALA A 145 -9.19 10.13 15.01
C ALA A 145 -8.91 8.95 15.93
N LYS A 146 -7.68 8.83 16.44
CA LYS A 146 -7.33 7.80 17.44
C LYS A 146 -8.13 7.98 18.73
N ARG A 147 -8.18 9.20 19.26
CA ARG A 147 -8.93 9.53 20.47
C ARG A 147 -10.40 9.18 20.32
N LEU A 148 -11.05 9.68 19.27
CA LEU A 148 -12.47 9.42 19.00
C LEU A 148 -12.75 7.93 18.82
N ALA A 149 -11.88 7.20 18.14
CA ALA A 149 -12.05 5.77 17.99
C ALA A 149 -11.99 5.04 19.34
N PHE A 150 -11.05 5.41 20.22
CA PHE A 150 -10.93 4.82 21.56
C PHE A 150 -12.12 5.19 22.45
N GLU A 151 -12.57 6.44 22.44
CA GLU A 151 -13.76 6.89 23.17
C GLU A 151 -15.00 6.10 22.73
N ASN A 152 -15.24 6.01 21.42
CA ASN A 152 -16.34 5.21 20.86
C ASN A 152 -16.25 3.72 21.22
N TYR A 153 -15.03 3.16 21.27
CA TYR A 153 -14.82 1.77 21.66
C TYR A 153 -15.21 1.54 23.13
N ILE A 154 -14.76 2.42 24.03
CA ILE A 154 -15.05 2.33 25.46
C ILE A 154 -16.54 2.53 25.73
N GLU A 155 -17.19 3.50 25.07
CA GLU A 155 -18.61 3.80 25.26
C GLU A 155 -19.53 2.66 24.83
N LYS A 156 -19.19 1.99 23.72
CA LYS A 156 -19.97 0.87 23.16
C LYS A 156 -19.66 -0.47 23.83
N ALA A 157 -18.65 -0.54 24.69
CA ALA A 157 -18.25 -1.78 25.34
C ALA A 157 -19.24 -2.18 26.45
N PRO A 158 -19.55 -3.49 26.58
CA PRO A 158 -20.35 -4.00 27.69
C PRO A 158 -19.73 -3.72 29.07
N SER A 159 -18.39 -3.68 29.14
CA SER A 159 -17.63 -3.27 30.33
C SER A 159 -16.64 -2.18 29.96
N ARG A 160 -16.94 -0.95 30.39
CA ARG A 160 -16.08 0.23 30.15
C ARG A 160 -14.71 0.09 30.79
N CYS A 161 -14.65 -0.47 31.99
CA CYS A 161 -13.40 -0.68 32.73
C CYS A 161 -12.47 -1.65 31.98
N LYS A 162 -13.01 -2.79 31.52
CA LYS A 162 -12.24 -3.75 30.74
C LYS A 162 -11.75 -3.15 29.41
N ALA A 163 -12.63 -2.46 28.68
CA ALA A 163 -12.27 -1.81 27.42
C ALA A 163 -11.22 -0.70 27.60
N THR A 164 -11.28 0.05 28.70
CA THR A 164 -10.27 1.07 29.03
C THR A 164 -8.91 0.44 29.28
N TRP A 165 -8.84 -0.65 30.05
CA TRP A 165 -7.60 -1.39 30.27
C TRP A 165 -7.02 -2.01 28.99
N GLU A 166 -7.87 -2.50 28.10
CA GLU A 166 -7.46 -2.98 26.77
C GLU A 166 -6.85 -1.86 25.92
N VAL A 167 -7.42 -0.65 25.96
CA VAL A 167 -6.86 0.52 25.27
C VAL A 167 -5.50 0.91 25.87
N ILE A 168 -5.41 1.02 27.19
CA ILE A 168 -4.14 1.39 27.89
C ILE A 168 -3.03 0.38 27.57
N SER A 169 -3.32 -0.92 27.69
CA SER A 169 -2.35 -1.97 27.39
C SER A 169 -1.94 -2.01 25.92
N SER A 170 -2.83 -1.64 24.99
CA SER A 170 -2.49 -1.55 23.56
C SER A 170 -1.54 -0.40 23.20
N ILE A 171 -1.50 0.65 24.01
CA ILE A 171 -0.64 1.82 23.81
C ILE A 171 0.72 1.63 24.52
N SER A 172 0.71 0.94 25.66
CA SER A 172 1.89 0.68 26.49
C SER A 172 2.69 -0.52 25.98
N THR A 173 3.36 -0.40 24.84
CA THR A 173 4.20 -1.48 24.28
C THR A 173 5.70 -1.28 24.47
N LYS A 174 6.12 -0.26 25.21
CA LYS A 174 7.53 -0.07 25.55
C LYS A 174 7.68 -0.10 27.06
N PRO A 175 8.53 -0.98 27.64
CA PRO A 175 9.00 -0.73 28.98
C PRO A 175 9.63 0.66 28.96
N VAL A 176 9.11 1.55 29.79
CA VAL A 176 9.80 2.80 30.08
C VAL A 176 11.06 2.36 30.81
N ASP A 177 12.21 2.58 30.19
CA ASP A 177 13.50 2.40 30.84
C ASP A 177 13.61 3.53 31.87
N LEU A 178 13.02 3.29 33.05
CA LEU A 178 13.17 4.18 34.18
C LEU A 178 14.57 3.94 34.70
N ASP A 179 15.48 4.85 34.36
CA ASP A 179 16.77 4.94 35.00
C ASP A 179 16.54 5.12 36.51
N VAL A 180 16.82 4.05 37.26
CA VAL A 180 16.54 3.95 38.70
C VAL A 180 17.31 5.02 39.45
N ASP A 181 18.50 5.38 38.98
CA ASP A 181 19.34 6.40 39.61
C ASP A 181 18.72 7.79 39.41
N ASN A 182 18.20 8.07 38.21
CA ASN A 182 17.56 9.34 37.91
C ASN A 182 16.22 9.51 38.66
N LEU A 183 15.46 8.43 38.82
CA LEU A 183 14.24 8.41 39.63
C LEU A 183 14.57 8.62 41.12
N ASN A 184 15.58 7.93 41.65
CA ASN A 184 15.99 8.06 43.04
C ASN A 184 16.50 9.47 43.34
N ASN A 185 17.32 10.04 42.45
CA ASN A 185 17.83 11.41 42.60
C ASN A 185 16.68 12.42 42.62
N TYR A 186 15.68 12.27 41.75
CA TYR A 186 14.49 13.14 41.76
C TYR A 186 13.74 13.10 43.11
N PHE A 187 13.58 11.92 43.71
CA PHE A 187 12.93 11.79 45.01
C PHE A 187 13.79 12.37 46.15
N ILE A 188 15.10 12.14 46.13
CA ILE A 188 16.04 12.71 47.10
C ILE A 188 16.00 14.23 47.03
N ASP A 189 16.09 14.80 45.83
CA ASP A 189 16.06 16.25 45.60
C ASP A 189 14.73 16.86 46.05
N SER A 190 13.61 16.20 45.74
CA SER A 190 12.27 16.66 46.16
C SER A 190 12.11 16.67 47.68
N VAL A 191 12.68 15.69 48.38
CA VAL A 191 12.66 15.62 49.85
C VAL A 191 13.57 16.70 50.45
N HIS A 192 14.74 16.95 49.87
CA HIS A 192 15.63 18.03 50.30
C HIS A 192 15.02 19.43 50.11
N GLU A 193 14.27 19.64 49.03
CA GLU A 193 13.58 20.89 48.76
C GLU A 193 12.43 21.15 49.75
N LEU A 194 11.71 20.09 50.14
CA LEU A 194 10.65 20.17 51.16
C LEU A 194 11.19 20.30 52.60
N GLY A 195 12.38 19.76 52.87
CA GLY A 195 13.03 19.81 54.19
C GLY A 195 13.89 21.06 54.42
N SER A 196 14.13 21.88 53.39
CA SER A 196 14.87 23.15 53.46
C SER A 196 13.96 24.38 53.61
N LYS A 197 12.68 24.17 53.95
CA LYS A 197 11.74 25.18 54.45
C LYS A 197 11.47 24.96 55.92
#